data_AF-A0A5D2JMR5-F1
#
_entry.id   AF-A0A5D2JMR5-F1
#
_cell.length_a   1.000
_cell.length_b   1.000
_cell.length_c   1.000
_cell.angle_alpha   90.00
_cell.angle_beta   90.00
_cell.angle_gamma   90.00
#
_symmetry.space_group_name_H-M   'P 1'
#
loop_
_entity.id
_entity.type
_entity.pdbx_description
1 polymer ?
#
loop_
_entity_poly.entity_id
_entity_poly.type
_entity_poly.pdbx_seq_one_letter_code
_entity_poly.pdbx_strand_id
1 'polypeptide(L)'
;MISQVLGVESEKKTKLKDFVMAATRQTRFERVIKDLKVARVFSTLVEEMKAMGRVDGEAKCTDVMVPVAHSRRSPVLLLMGGGMGAGKSTVLKDIILKESFWAEAAANAVVVEADAFKETDVIFRALSSRGHHHDILPTSELVHQSSTDAASSLLVTALNEGRDVIMDGTLSWEPFVEQTIAMARNVHKHRYLMGVGYKVDKDGKITENYWEQIEEEEENDDHQTHRKPYRIELVGVVCDAYLAVVRGIRRAIMVKRAVRINSQLKSHKSFASAFPRYCQFVDNARLYCTNAVKGPPKLIAWKDGENKLLIDPDDIKWLSNVSKLNPGADCVNELYNQDPSPVDEPGSVWKDIVLDPSRPTIQFELKASIQRIETTTLTTTSIVT
;
A
#
# COMPACT_ATOMS: atom_id res chain seq x y z
N MET A 1 -19.58 26.07 -14.26
CA MET A 1 -21.02 26.34 -14.09
C MET A 1 -21.67 25.42 -13.03
N ILE A 2 -20.94 25.04 -11.96
CA ILE A 2 -21.47 24.23 -10.83
C ILE A 2 -21.36 25.00 -9.49
N SER A 3 -20.67 26.14 -9.47
CA SER A 3 -20.48 26.97 -8.27
C SER A 3 -21.63 27.94 -7.97
N GLN A 4 -22.68 27.99 -8.77
CA GLN A 4 -23.71 29.05 -8.70
C GLN A 4 -25.08 28.61 -8.14
N VAL A 5 -25.24 27.38 -7.66
CA VAL A 5 -26.58 26.86 -7.25
C VAL A 5 -26.76 26.71 -5.73
N LEU A 6 -25.78 27.13 -4.90
CA LEU A 6 -25.89 27.05 -3.43
C LEU A 6 -25.75 28.39 -2.70
N GLY A 7 -25.85 29.50 -3.41
CA GLY A 7 -25.56 30.84 -2.88
C GLY A 7 -26.78 31.69 -2.58
N VAL A 8 -27.72 31.24 -1.73
CA VAL A 8 -28.74 32.13 -1.18
C VAL A 8 -29.03 31.76 0.28
N GLU A 9 -28.15 32.20 1.19
CA GLU A 9 -28.47 32.86 2.48
C GLU A 9 -27.25 32.86 3.44
N SER A 10 -26.91 34.05 3.97
CA SER A 10 -25.84 34.36 4.94
C SER A 10 -24.37 34.44 4.44
N GLU A 11 -24.07 35.43 3.58
CA GLU A 11 -22.73 35.57 2.98
C GLU A 11 -21.67 36.38 3.77
N LYS A 12 -22.01 37.12 4.84
CA LYS A 12 -21.03 38.03 5.49
C LYS A 12 -20.28 37.45 6.69
N LYS A 13 -20.88 36.56 7.49
CA LYS A 13 -20.21 35.97 8.68
C LYS A 13 -19.37 34.72 8.36
N THR A 14 -19.77 33.95 7.35
CA THR A 14 -19.04 32.77 6.86
C THR A 14 -17.71 33.17 6.24
N LYS A 15 -17.69 34.14 5.33
CA LYS A 15 -16.46 34.61 4.66
C LYS A 15 -15.36 35.07 5.62
N LEU A 16 -15.70 35.82 6.68
CA LEU A 16 -14.70 36.29 7.66
C LEU A 16 -14.19 35.14 8.55
N LYS A 17 -15.09 34.23 8.96
CA LYS A 17 -14.73 33.01 9.70
C LYS A 17 -13.85 32.10 8.86
N ASP A 18 -14.15 31.94 7.57
CA ASP A 18 -13.37 31.13 6.64
C ASP A 18 -12.00 31.74 6.38
N PHE A 19 -11.91 33.08 6.28
CA PHE A 19 -10.65 33.80 6.14
C PHE A 19 -9.77 33.69 7.40
N VAL A 20 -10.37 33.83 8.59
CA VAL A 20 -9.68 33.62 9.88
C VAL A 20 -9.28 32.16 10.05
N MET A 21 -10.13 31.21 9.63
CA MET A 21 -9.80 29.79 9.64
C MET A 21 -8.67 29.46 8.66
N ALA A 22 -8.63 30.07 7.49
CA ALA A 22 -7.53 29.93 6.55
C ALA A 22 -6.22 30.53 7.11
N ALA A 23 -6.27 31.73 7.70
CA ALA A 23 -5.13 32.42 8.27
C ALA A 23 -4.54 31.70 9.50
N THR A 24 -5.38 31.10 10.34
CA THR A 24 -4.96 30.35 11.54
C THR A 24 -4.79 28.85 11.29
N ARG A 25 -4.87 28.40 10.03
CA ARG A 25 -4.81 26.98 9.65
C ARG A 25 -3.51 26.34 10.12
N GLN A 26 -2.37 26.90 9.73
CA GLN A 26 -1.05 26.32 10.00
C GLN A 26 -0.76 26.21 11.51
N THR A 27 -1.03 27.27 12.28
CA THR A 27 -0.84 27.27 13.74
C THR A 27 -1.73 26.24 14.45
N ARG A 28 -2.96 26.02 13.96
CA ARG A 28 -3.85 24.99 14.51
C ARG A 28 -3.40 23.58 14.15
N PHE A 29 -2.86 23.38 12.94
CA PHE A 29 -2.23 22.13 12.53
C PHE A 29 -1.05 21.78 13.45
N GLU A 30 -0.13 22.71 13.66
CA GLU A 30 1.04 22.52 14.52
C GLU A 30 0.67 22.21 15.97
N ARG A 31 -0.37 22.88 16.50
CA ARG A 31 -0.86 22.62 17.85
C ARG A 31 -1.38 21.18 18.01
N VAL A 32 -2.22 20.72 17.08
CA VAL A 32 -2.76 19.34 17.10
C VAL A 32 -1.64 18.30 17.07
N ILE A 33 -0.60 18.55 16.26
CA ILE A 33 0.57 17.66 16.17
C ILE A 33 1.31 17.60 17.51
N LYS A 34 1.55 18.75 18.13
CA LYS A 34 2.26 18.84 19.41
C LYS A 34 1.49 18.13 20.53
N ASP A 35 0.19 18.38 20.61
CA ASP A 35 -0.67 17.85 21.68
C ASP A 35 -0.82 16.32 21.59
N LEU A 36 -0.83 15.76 20.37
CA LEU A 36 -1.04 14.33 20.15
C LEU A 36 0.24 13.51 20.05
N LYS A 37 1.43 14.11 20.15
CA LYS A 37 2.72 13.42 19.93
C LYS A 37 2.90 12.21 20.84
N VAL A 38 2.63 12.35 22.13
CA VAL A 38 2.79 11.25 23.11
C VAL A 38 1.73 10.18 22.89
N ALA A 39 0.46 10.58 22.73
CA ALA A 39 -0.64 9.68 22.46
C ALA A 39 -0.40 8.82 21.20
N ARG A 40 0.22 9.41 20.18
CA ARG A 40 0.61 8.72 18.95
C ARG A 40 1.60 7.57 19.21
N VAL A 41 2.63 7.79 20.02
CA VAL A 41 3.64 6.75 20.32
C VAL A 41 2.99 5.56 21.01
N PHE A 42 2.20 5.81 22.07
CA PHE A 42 1.48 4.75 22.78
C PHE A 42 0.48 4.02 21.89
N SER A 43 -0.30 4.76 21.09
CA SER A 43 -1.24 4.16 20.14
C SER A 43 -0.53 3.27 19.12
N THR A 44 0.62 3.69 18.63
CA THR A 44 1.40 2.93 17.63
C THR A 44 1.90 1.62 18.24
N LEU A 45 2.49 1.67 19.44
CA LEU A 45 2.94 0.47 20.17
C LEU A 45 1.78 -0.50 20.44
N VAL A 46 0.61 0.01 20.82
CA VAL A 46 -0.58 -0.83 21.04
C VAL A 46 -1.02 -1.51 19.74
N GLU A 47 -1.01 -0.81 18.60
CA GLU A 47 -1.35 -1.41 17.31
C GLU A 47 -0.30 -2.45 16.86
N GLU A 48 0.99 -2.22 17.12
CA GLU A 48 2.04 -3.23 16.89
C GLU A 48 1.81 -4.48 17.76
N MET A 49 1.50 -4.31 19.05
CA MET A 49 1.19 -5.42 19.95
C MET A 49 -0.06 -6.20 19.51
N LYS A 50 -1.10 -5.51 19.02
CA LYS A 50 -2.29 -6.15 18.45
C LYS A 50 -1.95 -6.94 17.19
N ALA A 51 -1.15 -6.38 16.28
CA ALA A 51 -0.74 -7.04 15.05
C ALA A 51 0.10 -8.31 15.34
N MET A 52 0.85 -8.32 16.45
CA MET A 52 1.57 -9.50 16.92
C MET A 52 0.69 -10.55 17.63
N GLY A 53 -0.54 -10.20 18.00
CA GLY A 53 -1.48 -11.06 18.73
C GLY A 53 -1.27 -11.10 20.25
N ARG A 54 -0.70 -10.05 20.86
CA ARG A 54 -0.25 -10.04 22.28
C ARG A 54 -1.25 -9.43 23.29
N VAL A 55 -2.50 -9.17 22.91
CA VAL A 55 -3.43 -8.32 23.70
C VAL A 55 -4.39 -9.10 24.60
N ASP A 56 -4.46 -10.43 24.51
CA ASP A 56 -5.24 -11.21 25.46
C ASP A 56 -4.45 -11.39 26.77
N GLY A 57 -4.83 -10.58 27.75
CA GLY A 57 -4.19 -10.47 29.05
C GLY A 57 -4.34 -11.74 29.89
N GLU A 58 -3.35 -12.60 29.84
CA GLU A 58 -2.78 -13.23 31.02
C GLU A 58 -1.26 -13.19 30.87
N ALA A 59 -0.61 -12.38 31.69
CA ALA A 59 0.83 -12.38 31.87
C ALA A 59 1.25 -13.72 32.50
N LYS A 60 1.32 -14.77 31.70
CA LYS A 60 2.22 -15.89 31.93
C LYS A 60 3.31 -15.77 30.90
N CYS A 61 4.51 -15.51 31.40
CA CYS A 61 5.77 -15.72 30.70
C CYS A 61 5.84 -17.23 30.41
N THR A 62 5.14 -17.67 29.37
CA THR A 62 5.22 -19.00 28.80
C THR A 62 5.50 -18.79 27.35
N ASP A 63 6.71 -19.15 26.97
CA ASP A 63 7.21 -19.38 25.62
C ASP A 63 6.05 -19.53 24.63
N VAL A 64 5.93 -18.54 23.74
CA VAL A 64 4.76 -18.32 22.88
C VAL A 64 4.45 -19.63 22.18
N MET A 65 3.36 -20.30 22.58
CA MET A 65 2.88 -21.53 21.95
C MET A 65 2.38 -21.20 20.54
N VAL A 66 3.33 -21.03 19.62
CA VAL A 66 3.10 -21.13 18.19
C VAL A 66 2.45 -22.52 17.97
N PRO A 67 1.32 -22.63 17.26
CA PRO A 67 0.68 -23.92 17.05
C PRO A 67 1.71 -24.93 16.54
N VAL A 68 1.80 -26.11 17.17
CA VAL A 68 2.82 -27.16 16.95
C VAL A 68 3.03 -27.55 15.47
N ALA A 69 2.07 -27.23 14.59
CA ALA A 69 2.21 -27.39 13.14
C ALA A 69 3.17 -26.38 12.47
N HIS A 70 3.28 -25.15 12.97
CA HIS A 70 4.09 -24.08 12.39
C HIS A 70 5.58 -24.19 12.78
N SER A 71 5.92 -24.88 13.89
CA SER A 71 7.32 -25.09 14.30
C SER A 71 8.06 -26.15 13.45
N ARG A 72 7.34 -26.97 12.67
CA ARG A 72 7.94 -28.04 11.87
C ARG A 72 8.45 -27.59 10.50
N ARG A 73 7.94 -26.50 9.93
CA ARG A 73 8.35 -25.97 8.62
C ARG A 73 9.16 -24.68 8.74
N SER A 74 9.81 -24.28 7.65
CA SER A 74 10.36 -22.93 7.53
C SER A 74 9.23 -21.88 7.52
N PRO A 75 9.44 -20.73 8.19
CA PRO A 75 8.51 -19.60 8.08
C PRO A 75 8.57 -18.98 6.69
N VAL A 76 7.49 -18.31 6.29
CA VAL A 76 7.34 -17.71 4.96
C VAL A 76 7.22 -16.19 5.06
N LEU A 77 8.06 -15.49 4.31
CA LEU A 77 7.94 -14.05 4.08
C LEU A 77 7.35 -13.83 2.69
N LEU A 78 6.11 -13.36 2.63
CA LEU A 78 5.44 -12.95 1.41
C LEU A 78 5.61 -11.44 1.20
N LEU A 79 6.37 -11.06 0.18
CA LEU A 79 6.54 -9.70 -0.28
C LEU A 79 5.47 -9.41 -1.36
N MET A 80 4.47 -8.61 -1.02
CA MET A 80 3.49 -8.12 -1.99
C MET A 80 3.98 -6.77 -2.55
N GLY A 81 4.23 -6.72 -3.85
CA GLY A 81 4.75 -5.54 -4.56
C GLY A 81 3.83 -5.06 -5.67
N GLY A 82 3.94 -3.78 -6.02
CA GLY A 82 3.09 -3.16 -7.03
C GLY A 82 2.76 -1.72 -6.71
N GLY A 83 2.67 -0.89 -7.75
CA GLY A 83 2.37 0.53 -7.60
C GLY A 83 1.03 0.80 -6.91
N MET A 84 0.86 2.01 -6.39
CA MET A 84 -0.38 2.39 -5.71
C MET A 84 -1.58 2.28 -6.67
N GLY A 85 -2.66 1.63 -6.24
CA GLY A 85 -3.82 1.37 -7.10
C GLY A 85 -3.66 0.20 -8.09
N ALA A 86 -2.57 -0.57 -8.03
CA ALA A 86 -2.35 -1.74 -8.90
C ALA A 86 -3.33 -2.91 -8.65
N GLY A 87 -4.08 -2.91 -7.55
CA GLY A 87 -4.99 -4.03 -7.21
C GLY A 87 -4.35 -5.13 -6.36
N LYS A 88 -3.29 -4.82 -5.60
CA LYS A 88 -2.63 -5.76 -4.68
C LYS A 88 -3.60 -6.48 -3.74
N SER A 89 -4.49 -5.72 -3.10
CA SER A 89 -5.47 -6.29 -2.16
C SER A 89 -6.44 -7.27 -2.84
N THR A 90 -6.74 -7.08 -4.12
CA THR A 90 -7.56 -8.02 -4.91
C THR A 90 -6.80 -9.33 -5.12
N VAL A 91 -5.54 -9.27 -5.55
CA VAL A 91 -4.69 -10.47 -5.70
C VAL A 91 -4.51 -11.20 -4.37
N LEU A 92 -4.22 -10.47 -3.29
CA LEU A 92 -4.05 -11.04 -1.96
C LEU A 92 -5.31 -11.79 -1.51
N LYS A 93 -6.47 -11.13 -1.53
CA LYS A 93 -7.72 -11.70 -1.00
C LYS A 93 -8.33 -12.78 -1.91
N ASP A 94 -8.30 -12.56 -3.22
CA ASP A 94 -9.04 -13.41 -4.15
C ASP A 94 -8.24 -14.61 -4.63
N ILE A 95 -6.91 -14.56 -4.52
CA ILE A 95 -6.00 -15.61 -5.01
C ILE A 95 -5.14 -16.13 -3.86
N ILE A 96 -4.23 -15.30 -3.33
CA ILE A 96 -3.16 -15.77 -2.44
C ILE A 96 -3.74 -16.37 -1.14
N LEU A 97 -4.64 -15.67 -0.46
CA LEU A 97 -5.24 -16.13 0.79
C LEU A 97 -6.17 -17.36 0.63
N LYS A 98 -6.53 -17.72 -0.61
CA LYS A 98 -7.32 -18.93 -0.90
C LYS A 98 -6.45 -20.13 -1.25
N GLU A 99 -5.14 -19.95 -1.43
CA GLU A 99 -4.21 -21.05 -1.63
C GLU A 99 -4.13 -21.89 -0.37
N SER A 100 -3.96 -23.22 -0.52
CA SER A 100 -3.98 -24.18 0.59
C SER A 100 -3.08 -23.76 1.76
N PHE A 101 -1.86 -23.31 1.44
CA PHE A 101 -0.91 -22.85 2.44
C PHE A 101 -1.42 -21.62 3.21
N TRP A 102 -1.81 -20.55 2.50
CA TRP A 102 -2.19 -19.30 3.14
C TRP A 102 -3.59 -19.35 3.76
N ALA A 103 -4.49 -20.18 3.27
CA ALA A 103 -5.79 -20.40 3.88
C ALA A 103 -5.66 -20.88 5.34
N GLU A 104 -4.62 -21.68 5.63
CA GLU A 104 -4.31 -22.15 6.99
C GLU A 104 -3.39 -21.18 7.75
N ALA A 105 -2.33 -20.69 7.09
CA ALA A 105 -1.29 -19.89 7.74
C ALA A 105 -1.72 -18.43 8.02
N ALA A 106 -2.61 -17.85 7.21
CA ALA A 106 -2.93 -16.43 7.28
C ALA A 106 -3.59 -16.00 8.60
N ALA A 107 -4.28 -16.92 9.30
CA ALA A 107 -4.86 -16.63 10.61
C ALA A 107 -3.78 -16.31 11.67
N ASN A 108 -2.57 -16.84 11.51
CA ASN A 108 -1.44 -16.66 12.42
C ASN A 108 -0.31 -15.82 11.81
N ALA A 109 -0.45 -15.38 10.56
CA ALA A 109 0.55 -14.56 9.89
C ALA A 109 0.48 -13.10 10.36
N VAL A 110 1.64 -12.45 10.45
CA VAL A 110 1.72 -11.02 10.74
C VAL A 110 1.59 -10.26 9.43
N VAL A 111 0.54 -9.44 9.30
CA VAL A 111 0.34 -8.58 8.13
C VAL A 111 0.96 -7.21 8.41
N VAL A 112 1.96 -6.85 7.61
CA VAL A 112 2.68 -5.58 7.70
C VAL A 112 2.21 -4.67 6.56
N GLU A 113 1.38 -3.68 6.87
CA GLU A 113 0.90 -2.66 5.92
C GLU A 113 1.06 -1.27 6.55
N ALA A 114 1.96 -0.44 6.00
CA ALA A 114 2.16 0.92 6.53
C ALA A 114 0.89 1.78 6.46
N ASP A 115 0.06 1.60 5.44
CA ASP A 115 -1.20 2.33 5.30
C ASP A 115 -2.21 1.99 6.41
N ALA A 116 -2.17 0.80 7.02
CA ALA A 116 -3.03 0.44 8.14
C ALA A 116 -2.69 1.27 9.40
N PHE A 117 -1.41 1.49 9.67
CA PHE A 117 -0.95 2.36 10.75
C PHE A 117 -1.33 3.83 10.55
N LYS A 118 -1.46 4.29 9.29
CA LYS A 118 -1.97 5.64 9.01
C LYS A 118 -3.44 5.80 9.40
N GLU A 119 -4.26 4.78 9.19
CA GLU A 119 -5.69 4.83 9.50
C GLU A 119 -5.97 4.83 11.01
N THR A 120 -5.06 4.25 11.80
CA THR A 120 -5.13 4.23 13.27
C THR A 120 -4.42 5.42 13.92
N ASP A 121 -3.56 6.13 13.18
CA ASP A 121 -2.84 7.30 13.66
C ASP A 121 -3.80 8.40 14.18
N VAL A 122 -3.62 8.76 15.45
CA VAL A 122 -4.47 9.74 16.15
C VAL A 122 -4.43 11.14 15.52
N ILE A 123 -3.29 11.53 14.93
CA ILE A 123 -3.13 12.79 14.22
C ILE A 123 -3.90 12.73 12.89
N PHE A 124 -3.77 11.62 12.15
CA PHE A 124 -4.50 11.43 10.90
C PHE A 124 -6.02 11.48 11.12
N ARG A 125 -6.52 10.79 12.15
CA ARG A 125 -7.95 10.80 12.52
C ARG A 125 -8.43 12.19 12.96
N ALA A 126 -7.65 12.87 13.81
CA ALA A 126 -7.99 14.21 14.31
C ALA A 126 -8.06 15.26 13.19
N LEU A 127 -7.19 15.15 12.17
CA LEU A 127 -7.16 16.09 11.05
C LEU A 127 -8.19 15.73 9.96
N SER A 128 -8.39 14.44 9.67
CA SER A 128 -9.37 13.98 8.66
C SER A 128 -10.83 14.21 9.08
N SER A 129 -11.13 14.13 10.39
CA SER A 129 -12.47 14.35 10.94
C SER A 129 -12.94 15.81 10.87
N ARG A 130 -12.04 16.78 10.65
CA ARG A 130 -12.37 18.22 10.60
C ARG A 130 -12.86 18.70 9.22
N GLY A 131 -13.05 17.79 8.26
CA GLY A 131 -13.85 18.03 7.04
C GLY A 131 -13.20 18.92 5.95
N HIS A 132 -11.97 19.37 6.12
CA HIS A 132 -11.29 20.19 5.11
C HIS A 132 -10.65 19.31 4.04
N HIS A 133 -11.29 19.17 2.88
CA HIS A 133 -10.78 18.36 1.77
C HIS A 133 -9.39 18.80 1.25
N HIS A 134 -9.04 20.07 1.43
CA HIS A 134 -7.71 20.62 1.08
C HIS A 134 -6.58 20.14 2.00
N ASP A 135 -6.89 19.50 3.13
CA ASP A 135 -5.91 19.05 4.12
C ASP A 135 -5.56 17.56 4.02
N ILE A 136 -6.26 16.80 3.18
CA ILE A 136 -6.11 15.34 3.09
C ILE A 136 -4.69 14.94 2.67
N LEU A 137 -4.15 15.59 1.62
CA LEU A 137 -2.80 15.32 1.12
C LEU A 137 -1.69 15.68 2.14
N PRO A 138 -1.60 16.92 2.66
CA PRO A 138 -0.55 17.26 3.63
C PRO A 138 -0.65 16.45 4.93
N THR A 139 -1.87 16.09 5.37
CA THR A 139 -2.06 15.21 6.53
C THR A 139 -1.51 13.81 6.29
N SER A 140 -1.76 13.24 5.10
CA SER A 140 -1.26 11.91 4.74
C SER A 140 0.26 11.86 4.66
N GLU A 141 0.90 12.91 4.16
CA GLU A 141 2.35 13.04 4.08
C GLU A 141 3.01 13.19 5.45
N LEU A 142 2.38 13.96 6.34
CA LEU A 142 2.87 14.15 7.70
C LEU A 142 2.96 12.84 8.50
N VAL A 143 1.98 11.94 8.31
CA VAL A 143 1.94 10.66 9.02
C VAL A 143 2.70 9.55 8.30
N HIS A 144 3.30 9.84 7.14
CA HIS A 144 3.91 8.83 6.31
C HIS A 144 5.17 8.22 6.93
N GLN A 145 6.04 9.04 7.53
CA GLN A 145 7.28 8.53 8.10
C GLN A 145 7.00 7.61 9.28
N SER A 146 6.21 8.05 10.26
CA SER A 146 5.93 7.23 11.46
C SER A 146 5.20 5.92 11.15
N SER A 147 4.31 5.92 10.14
CA SER A 147 3.62 4.70 9.73
C SER A 147 4.56 3.72 9.03
N THR A 148 5.56 4.25 8.32
CA THR A 148 6.64 3.45 7.71
C THR A 148 7.57 2.90 8.79
N ASP A 149 7.92 3.70 9.80
CA ASP A 149 8.75 3.28 10.93
C ASP A 149 8.03 2.20 11.75
N ALA A 150 6.73 2.37 12.05
CA ALA A 150 5.93 1.37 12.76
C ALA A 150 5.82 0.04 12.00
N ALA A 151 5.57 0.11 10.69
CA ALA A 151 5.57 -1.08 9.86
C ALA A 151 6.94 -1.77 9.82
N SER A 152 8.03 -1.00 9.81
CA SER A 152 9.40 -1.54 9.82
C SER A 152 9.76 -2.18 11.17
N SER A 153 9.35 -1.55 12.28
CA SER A 153 9.45 -2.10 13.64
C SER A 153 8.70 -3.43 13.77
N LEU A 154 7.45 -3.48 13.31
CA LEU A 154 6.65 -4.70 13.29
C LEU A 154 7.30 -5.79 12.42
N LEU A 155 7.82 -5.43 11.25
CA LEU A 155 8.47 -6.35 10.32
C LEU A 155 9.70 -7.03 10.94
N VAL A 156 10.64 -6.24 11.47
CA VAL A 156 11.87 -6.81 12.05
C VAL A 156 11.56 -7.67 13.28
N THR A 157 10.58 -7.25 14.10
CA THR A 157 10.13 -8.02 15.26
C THR A 157 9.53 -9.37 14.84
N ALA A 158 8.61 -9.37 13.87
CA ALA A 158 7.98 -10.58 13.38
C ALA A 158 8.98 -11.56 12.73
N LEU A 159 9.96 -11.03 11.98
CA LEU A 159 11.01 -11.84 11.34
C LEU A 159 11.99 -12.44 12.36
N ASN A 160 12.39 -11.67 13.38
CA ASN A 160 13.21 -12.20 14.47
C ASN A 160 12.51 -13.32 15.26
N GLU A 161 11.17 -13.29 15.32
CA GLU A 161 10.35 -14.30 16.00
C GLU A 161 10.02 -15.52 15.12
N GLY A 162 10.48 -15.55 13.86
CA GLY A 162 10.21 -16.68 12.97
C GLY A 162 8.72 -16.82 12.58
N ARG A 163 7.95 -15.71 12.60
CA ARG A 163 6.54 -15.69 12.19
C ARG A 163 6.40 -15.73 10.68
N ASP A 164 5.31 -16.31 10.17
CA ASP A 164 4.93 -16.03 8.78
C ASP A 164 4.54 -14.55 8.65
N VAL A 165 5.03 -13.90 7.61
CA VAL A 165 4.83 -12.46 7.41
C VAL A 165 4.28 -12.20 6.01
N ILE A 166 3.24 -11.39 5.94
CA ILE A 166 2.73 -10.81 4.69
C ILE A 166 3.05 -9.33 4.71
N MET A 167 4.01 -8.90 3.91
CA MET A 167 4.41 -7.50 3.78
C MET A 167 3.73 -6.88 2.56
N ASP A 168 2.73 -6.01 2.79
CA ASP A 168 2.06 -5.25 1.73
C ASP A 168 2.74 -3.88 1.54
N GLY A 169 3.50 -3.76 0.45
CA GLY A 169 4.24 -2.56 0.11
C GLY A 169 4.16 -2.21 -1.38
N THR A 170 4.73 -1.08 -1.75
CA THR A 170 4.97 -0.79 -3.18
C THR A 170 6.17 -1.56 -3.72
N LEU A 171 7.15 -1.85 -2.86
CA LEU A 171 8.47 -2.38 -3.21
C LEU A 171 9.17 -1.52 -4.27
N SER A 172 8.94 -0.21 -4.24
CA SER A 172 9.44 0.75 -5.22
C SER A 172 10.85 1.28 -4.91
N TRP A 173 11.44 0.88 -3.78
CA TRP A 173 12.74 1.36 -3.34
C TRP A 173 13.70 0.18 -3.17
N GLU A 174 14.57 -0.03 -4.15
CA GLU A 174 15.41 -1.23 -4.25
C GLU A 174 16.28 -1.50 -3.03
N PRO A 175 17.03 -0.52 -2.47
CA PRO A 175 17.92 -0.78 -1.33
C PRO A 175 17.17 -1.33 -0.12
N PHE A 176 15.97 -0.81 0.16
CA PHE A 176 15.13 -1.29 1.25
C PHE A 176 14.70 -2.75 1.03
N VAL A 177 14.26 -3.10 -0.17
CA VAL A 177 13.81 -4.47 -0.49
C VAL A 177 14.97 -5.45 -0.40
N GLU A 178 16.12 -5.10 -0.96
CA GLU A 178 17.32 -5.96 -0.93
C GLU A 178 17.84 -6.18 0.49
N GLN A 179 17.96 -5.11 1.29
CA GLN A 179 18.36 -5.22 2.69
C GLN A 179 17.34 -6.04 3.49
N THR A 180 16.04 -5.91 3.21
CA THR A 180 14.98 -6.71 3.85
C THR A 180 15.10 -8.19 3.50
N ILE A 181 15.35 -8.53 2.24
CA ILE A 181 15.58 -9.91 1.82
C ILE A 181 16.85 -10.45 2.48
N ALA A 182 17.94 -9.69 2.50
CA ALA A 182 19.19 -10.08 3.14
C ALA A 182 19.01 -10.32 4.65
N MET A 183 18.26 -9.46 5.34
CA MET A 183 17.88 -9.65 6.74
C MET A 183 17.07 -10.94 6.90
N ALA A 184 15.98 -11.12 6.14
CA ALA A 184 15.12 -12.31 6.23
C ALA A 184 15.87 -13.63 5.95
N ARG A 185 16.90 -13.60 5.10
CA ARG A 185 17.79 -14.75 4.88
C ARG A 185 18.69 -15.04 6.09
N ASN A 186 18.99 -14.06 6.94
CA ASN A 186 19.95 -14.18 8.04
C ASN A 186 19.34 -14.15 9.45
N VAL A 187 18.06 -13.81 9.63
CA VAL A 187 17.39 -13.75 10.95
C VAL A 187 17.40 -15.07 11.73
N HIS A 188 17.64 -16.19 11.03
CA HIS A 188 17.81 -17.50 11.66
C HIS A 188 19.18 -17.71 12.32
N LYS A 189 20.16 -16.84 12.01
CA LYS A 189 21.52 -16.86 12.57
C LYS A 189 21.78 -15.68 13.51
N HIS A 190 21.18 -14.54 13.24
CA HIS A 190 21.42 -13.30 13.97
C HIS A 190 20.12 -12.56 14.22
N ARG A 191 20.08 -11.73 15.26
CA ARG A 191 19.01 -10.76 15.46
C ARG A 191 19.29 -9.43 14.78
N TYR A 192 18.22 -8.75 14.43
CA TYR A 192 18.25 -7.44 13.80
C TYR A 192 17.39 -6.43 14.55
N LEU A 193 17.75 -5.16 14.48
CA LEU A 193 16.93 -4.01 14.85
C LEU A 193 16.65 -3.16 13.62
N MET A 194 15.66 -2.29 13.75
CA MET A 194 15.42 -1.24 12.77
C MET A 194 16.61 -0.27 12.77
N GLY A 195 17.24 -0.11 11.61
CA GLY A 195 18.31 0.84 11.40
C GLY A 195 17.81 2.26 11.21
N VAL A 196 18.74 3.18 10.93
CA VAL A 196 18.44 4.61 10.76
C VAL A 196 17.60 4.96 9.52
N GLY A 197 17.42 4.02 8.60
CA GLY A 197 16.74 4.19 7.32
C GLY A 197 17.56 5.01 6.32
N TYR A 198 16.87 5.75 5.46
CA TYR A 198 17.48 6.70 4.53
C TYR A 198 17.56 8.08 5.17
N LYS A 199 18.79 8.61 5.32
CA LYS A 199 19.07 9.95 5.85
C LYS A 199 20.06 10.68 4.97
N VAL A 200 19.81 11.97 4.78
CA VAL A 200 20.72 12.91 4.12
C VAL A 200 21.17 13.93 5.17
N ASP A 201 22.44 13.93 5.50
CA ASP A 201 23.03 14.87 6.45
C ASP A 201 23.13 16.27 5.85
N LYS A 202 23.36 17.28 6.70
CA LYS A 202 23.51 18.69 6.27
C LYS A 202 24.63 18.89 5.26
N ASP A 203 25.66 18.05 5.33
CA ASP A 203 26.83 18.05 4.44
C ASP A 203 26.58 17.27 3.14
N GLY A 204 25.35 16.79 2.91
CA GLY A 204 24.96 16.01 1.73
C GLY A 204 25.35 14.53 1.79
N LYS A 205 25.98 14.07 2.88
CA LYS A 205 26.31 12.65 3.08
C LYS A 205 25.01 11.84 3.18
N ILE A 206 24.90 10.78 2.39
CA ILE A 206 23.77 9.86 2.40
C ILE A 206 24.14 8.65 3.26
N THR A 207 23.30 8.36 4.25
CA THR A 207 23.33 7.12 5.02
C THR A 207 22.06 6.34 4.70
N GLU A 208 22.19 5.10 4.25
CA GLU A 208 21.07 4.24 3.89
C GLU A 208 21.24 2.85 4.52
N ASN A 209 20.70 2.68 5.71
CA ASN A 209 20.77 1.43 6.46
C ASN A 209 19.44 1.15 7.16
N TYR A 210 18.70 0.16 6.67
CA TYR A 210 17.36 -0.16 7.17
C TYR A 210 17.37 -1.17 8.30
N TRP A 211 18.39 -2.02 8.40
CA TRP A 211 18.45 -3.11 9.37
C TRP A 211 19.85 -3.21 9.98
N GLU A 212 19.92 -3.18 11.30
CA GLU A 212 21.17 -3.28 12.05
C GLU A 212 21.25 -4.65 12.73
N GLN A 213 22.31 -5.41 12.44
CA GLN A 213 22.56 -6.67 13.10
C GLN A 213 22.99 -6.42 14.55
N ILE A 214 22.46 -7.21 15.47
CA ILE A 214 22.84 -7.21 16.89
C ILE A 214 23.89 -8.30 17.10
N GLU A 215 24.97 -7.99 17.80
CA GLU A 215 25.86 -9.00 18.37
C GLU A 215 25.10 -9.71 19.50
N GLU A 216 24.69 -10.96 19.27
CA GLU A 216 24.22 -11.82 20.34
C GLU A 216 25.47 -12.22 21.16
N GLU A 217 25.52 -11.88 22.46
CA GLU A 217 26.51 -12.47 23.35
C GLU A 217 26.37 -13.99 23.25
N GLU A 218 27.48 -14.72 23.16
CA GLU A 218 27.52 -16.18 23.18
C GLU A 218 27.01 -16.65 24.56
N GLU A 219 25.70 -16.54 24.82
CA GLU A 219 25.05 -17.23 25.90
C GLU A 219 25.19 -18.72 25.57
N ASN A 220 26.10 -19.36 26.29
CA ASN A 220 26.22 -20.81 26.41
C ASN A 220 24.90 -21.35 26.92
N ASP A 221 23.92 -21.50 26.04
CA ASP A 221 22.65 -22.09 26.38
C ASP A 221 22.36 -23.27 25.46
N ASP A 222 22.08 -24.40 26.10
CA ASP A 222 21.72 -25.72 25.56
C ASP A 222 20.37 -25.69 24.79
N HIS A 223 19.92 -24.49 24.44
CA HIS A 223 18.74 -24.12 23.69
C HIS A 223 19.17 -23.45 22.38
N GLN A 224 19.76 -24.23 21.46
CA GLN A 224 19.91 -23.80 20.07
C GLN A 224 18.57 -23.23 19.60
N THR A 225 18.50 -21.91 19.42
CA THR A 225 17.28 -21.29 18.90
C THR A 225 16.92 -21.99 17.59
N HIS A 226 15.84 -22.78 17.58
CA HIS A 226 15.40 -23.59 16.44
C HIS A 226 14.85 -22.73 15.28
N ARG A 227 15.38 -21.51 15.10
CA ARG A 227 15.00 -20.58 14.06
C ARG A 227 15.37 -21.19 12.72
N LYS A 228 14.36 -21.38 11.87
CA LYS A 228 14.55 -21.93 10.52
C LYS A 228 14.75 -20.79 9.52
N PRO A 229 15.53 -21.01 8.44
CA PRO A 229 15.65 -20.03 7.38
C PRO A 229 14.28 -19.78 6.74
N TYR A 230 14.00 -18.51 6.43
CA TYR A 230 12.78 -18.11 5.74
C TYR A 230 12.76 -18.61 4.29
N ARG A 231 11.59 -19.08 3.87
CA ARG A 231 11.22 -19.11 2.45
C ARG A 231 10.64 -17.74 2.08
N ILE A 232 11.14 -17.13 1.02
CA ILE A 232 10.76 -15.80 0.58
C ILE A 232 9.99 -15.90 -0.74
N GLU A 233 8.76 -15.41 -0.73
CA GLU A 233 7.87 -15.39 -1.88
C GLU A 233 7.60 -13.94 -2.31
N LEU A 234 7.72 -13.64 -3.59
CA LEU A 234 7.40 -12.34 -4.17
C LEU A 234 6.12 -12.44 -5.00
N VAL A 235 5.13 -11.61 -4.71
CA VAL A 235 3.93 -11.46 -5.54
C VAL A 235 3.86 -10.02 -6.02
N GLY A 236 4.18 -9.83 -7.29
CA GLY A 236 4.06 -8.58 -7.99
C GLY A 236 2.67 -8.38 -8.60
N VAL A 237 2.20 -7.13 -8.58
CA VAL A 237 0.95 -6.75 -9.26
C VAL A 237 1.18 -5.52 -10.12
N VAL A 238 0.85 -5.63 -11.40
CA VAL A 238 0.95 -4.56 -12.40
C VAL A 238 -0.40 -4.28 -13.03
N CYS A 239 -0.58 -3.04 -13.45
CA CYS A 239 -1.67 -2.64 -14.32
C CYS A 239 -1.27 -1.41 -15.13
N ASP A 240 -2.07 -1.10 -16.15
CA ASP A 240 -2.06 0.17 -16.87
C ASP A 240 -2.12 1.33 -15.85
N ALA A 241 -1.25 2.30 -16.06
CA ALA A 241 -1.13 3.46 -15.19
C ALA A 241 -2.36 4.35 -15.22
N TYR A 242 -3.03 4.47 -16.37
CA TYR A 242 -4.32 5.18 -16.46
C TYR A 242 -5.33 4.56 -15.49
N LEU A 243 -5.46 3.23 -15.52
CA LEU A 243 -6.35 2.49 -14.64
C LEU A 243 -5.97 2.65 -13.16
N ALA A 244 -4.68 2.61 -12.84
CA ALA A 244 -4.18 2.86 -11.49
C ALA A 244 -4.58 4.25 -10.97
N VAL A 245 -4.42 5.30 -11.80
CA VAL A 245 -4.78 6.69 -11.45
C VAL A 245 -6.29 6.80 -11.22
N VAL A 246 -7.12 6.24 -12.10
CA VAL A 246 -8.58 6.20 -11.92
C VAL A 246 -8.98 5.52 -10.61
N ARG A 247 -8.35 4.38 -10.28
CA ARG A 247 -8.55 3.68 -8.99
C ARG A 247 -8.13 4.54 -7.80
N GLY A 248 -7.01 5.25 -7.92
CA GLY A 248 -6.51 6.19 -6.91
C GLY A 248 -7.49 7.34 -6.64
N ILE A 249 -8.02 7.96 -7.70
CA ILE A 249 -9.03 9.03 -7.61
C ILE A 249 -10.31 8.51 -6.98
N ARG A 250 -10.82 7.34 -7.43
CA ARG A 250 -12.02 6.73 -6.86
C ARG A 250 -11.84 6.46 -5.35
N ARG A 251 -10.67 5.95 -4.95
CA ARG A 251 -10.32 5.74 -3.54
C ARG A 251 -10.31 7.06 -2.76
N ALA A 252 -9.74 8.12 -3.32
CA ALA A 252 -9.75 9.44 -2.69
C ALA A 252 -11.17 9.97 -2.44
N ILE A 253 -12.09 9.72 -3.37
CA ILE A 253 -13.50 10.12 -3.23
C ILE A 253 -14.19 9.29 -2.14
N MET A 254 -14.07 7.97 -2.21
CA MET A 254 -14.81 7.02 -1.36
C MET A 254 -14.30 6.96 0.08
N VAL A 255 -12.98 6.91 0.28
CA VAL A 255 -12.37 6.69 1.60
C VAL A 255 -11.48 7.85 2.05
N LYS A 256 -11.55 9.00 1.37
CA LYS A 256 -10.78 10.22 1.69
C LYS A 256 -9.26 10.00 1.77
N ARG A 257 -8.73 9.00 1.05
CA ARG A 257 -7.30 8.74 0.90
C ARG A 257 -6.80 9.13 -0.48
N ALA A 258 -6.19 10.31 -0.57
CA ALA A 258 -5.60 10.81 -1.81
C ALA A 258 -4.10 10.51 -1.86
N VAL A 259 -3.60 10.29 -3.07
CA VAL A 259 -2.17 10.13 -3.36
C VAL A 259 -1.85 11.06 -4.52
N ARG A 260 -0.71 11.76 -4.46
CA ARG A 260 -0.24 12.57 -5.59
C ARG A 260 0.02 11.67 -6.79
N ILE A 261 -0.51 12.05 -7.96
CA ILE A 261 -0.37 11.28 -9.20
C ILE A 261 1.10 11.02 -9.53
N ASN A 262 1.97 12.03 -9.43
CA ASN A 262 3.41 11.86 -9.64
C ASN A 262 4.03 10.75 -8.74
N SER A 263 3.69 10.72 -7.45
CA SER A 263 4.17 9.68 -6.53
C SER A 263 3.60 8.30 -6.87
N GLN A 264 2.34 8.23 -7.30
CA GLN A 264 1.71 7.01 -7.80
C GLN A 264 2.43 6.48 -9.02
N LEU A 265 2.62 7.31 -10.04
CA LEU A 265 3.32 6.97 -11.27
C LEU A 265 4.78 6.54 -11.01
N LYS A 266 5.51 7.25 -10.15
CA LYS A 266 6.86 6.86 -9.70
C LYS A 266 6.86 5.46 -9.06
N SER A 267 5.90 5.17 -8.16
CA SER A 267 5.83 3.87 -7.49
C SER A 267 5.65 2.70 -8.47
N HIS A 268 4.83 2.90 -9.50
CA HIS A 268 4.62 1.92 -10.58
C HIS A 268 5.90 1.72 -11.40
N LYS A 269 6.50 2.82 -11.85
CA LYS A 269 7.75 2.80 -12.64
C LYS A 269 8.87 2.07 -11.91
N SER A 270 9.14 2.46 -10.66
CA SER A 270 10.25 1.91 -9.89
C SER A 270 10.03 0.43 -9.57
N PHE A 271 8.82 0.03 -9.16
CA PHE A 271 8.52 -1.38 -8.93
C PHE A 271 8.70 -2.22 -10.21
N ALA A 272 8.12 -1.77 -11.33
CA ALA A 272 8.21 -2.50 -12.58
C ALA A 272 9.65 -2.63 -13.09
N SER A 273 10.48 -1.61 -12.87
CA SER A 273 11.90 -1.63 -13.23
C SER A 273 12.70 -2.61 -12.37
N ALA A 274 12.39 -2.70 -11.08
CA ALA A 274 13.12 -3.52 -10.12
C ALA A 274 12.65 -4.98 -10.07
N PHE A 275 11.41 -5.28 -10.45
CA PHE A 275 10.81 -6.61 -10.33
C PHE A 275 11.68 -7.76 -10.88
N PRO A 276 12.28 -7.65 -12.09
CA PRO A 276 13.14 -8.72 -12.61
C PRO A 276 14.37 -9.00 -11.74
N ARG A 277 14.91 -7.96 -11.10
CA ARG A 277 16.05 -8.06 -10.17
C ARG A 277 15.62 -8.72 -8.87
N TYR A 278 14.48 -8.32 -8.29
CA TYR A 278 13.94 -8.96 -7.08
C TYR A 278 13.71 -10.46 -7.26
N CYS A 279 13.27 -10.89 -8.46
CA CYS A 279 13.10 -12.31 -8.77
C CYS A 279 14.38 -13.14 -8.61
N GLN A 280 15.56 -12.52 -8.61
CA GLN A 280 16.84 -13.22 -8.43
C GLN A 280 17.15 -13.51 -6.95
N PHE A 281 16.55 -12.77 -6.01
CA PHE A 281 16.85 -12.86 -4.58
C PHE A 281 15.84 -13.69 -3.77
N VAL A 282 14.69 -14.00 -4.36
CA VAL A 282 13.58 -14.72 -3.72
C VAL A 282 13.48 -16.15 -4.23
N ASP A 283 12.88 -17.03 -3.43
CA ASP A 283 12.69 -18.44 -3.79
C ASP A 283 11.63 -18.55 -4.89
N ASN A 284 10.48 -17.93 -4.66
CA ASN A 284 9.35 -17.97 -5.61
C ASN A 284 8.94 -16.55 -5.98
N ALA A 285 8.58 -16.34 -7.25
CA ALA A 285 8.05 -15.07 -7.71
C ALA A 285 6.84 -15.28 -8.62
N ARG A 286 5.82 -14.45 -8.47
CA ARG A 286 4.62 -14.43 -9.32
C ARG A 286 4.28 -12.99 -9.68
N LEU A 287 3.82 -12.77 -10.90
CA LEU A 287 3.40 -11.46 -11.40
C LEU A 287 1.99 -11.55 -11.93
N TYR A 288 1.09 -10.71 -11.40
CA TYR A 288 -0.30 -10.62 -11.83
C TYR A 288 -0.57 -9.31 -12.55
N CYS A 289 -1.31 -9.38 -13.65
CA CYS A 289 -1.88 -8.24 -14.36
C CYS A 289 -3.34 -8.04 -13.94
N THR A 290 -3.73 -6.80 -13.63
CA THR A 290 -5.12 -6.46 -13.23
C THR A 290 -5.80 -5.50 -14.19
N ASN A 291 -5.45 -5.54 -15.48
CA ASN A 291 -6.04 -4.66 -16.50
C ASN A 291 -7.49 -4.98 -16.83
N ALA A 292 -7.91 -6.23 -16.66
CA ALA A 292 -9.30 -6.63 -16.88
C ALA A 292 -10.24 -5.86 -15.94
N VAL A 293 -11.00 -4.91 -16.48
CA VAL A 293 -11.94 -4.10 -15.69
C VAL A 293 -13.07 -4.99 -15.17
N LYS A 294 -13.08 -5.22 -13.85
CA LYS A 294 -13.96 -6.18 -13.13
C LYS A 294 -13.68 -7.67 -13.44
N GLY A 295 -12.61 -7.99 -14.17
CA GLY A 295 -12.17 -9.37 -14.38
C GLY A 295 -11.22 -9.85 -13.28
N PRO A 296 -10.95 -11.17 -13.21
CA PRO A 296 -9.96 -11.71 -12.27
C PRO A 296 -8.55 -11.25 -12.64
N PRO A 297 -7.62 -11.14 -11.67
CA PRO A 297 -6.21 -10.93 -11.96
C PRO A 297 -5.65 -12.09 -12.82
N LYS A 298 -4.91 -11.76 -13.88
CA LYS A 298 -4.27 -12.75 -14.76
C LYS A 298 -2.82 -12.98 -14.30
N LEU A 299 -2.40 -14.24 -14.10
CA LEU A 299 -1.00 -14.58 -13.87
C LEU A 299 -0.23 -14.44 -15.19
N ILE A 300 0.81 -13.60 -15.22
CA ILE A 300 1.56 -13.26 -16.44
C ILE A 300 3.05 -13.57 -16.34
N ALA A 301 3.56 -13.83 -15.13
CA ALA A 301 4.89 -14.41 -14.96
C ALA A 301 4.96 -15.23 -13.67
N TRP A 302 5.77 -16.29 -13.67
CA TRP A 302 6.01 -17.09 -12.47
C TRP A 302 7.39 -17.76 -12.48
N LYS A 303 7.94 -17.93 -11.28
CA LYS A 303 9.21 -18.56 -10.96
C LYS A 303 9.01 -19.42 -9.73
N ASP A 304 9.54 -20.64 -9.77
CA ASP A 304 9.58 -21.57 -8.65
C ASP A 304 11.02 -22.06 -8.44
N GLY A 305 11.55 -21.86 -7.22
CA GLY A 305 12.94 -22.22 -6.87
C GLY A 305 14.00 -21.58 -7.78
N GLU A 306 14.99 -22.34 -8.23
CA GLU A 306 16.09 -21.83 -9.06
C GLU A 306 15.73 -21.68 -10.56
N ASN A 307 14.47 -21.89 -10.92
CA ASN A 307 14.05 -21.79 -12.31
C ASN A 307 14.10 -20.35 -12.82
N LYS A 308 14.26 -20.20 -14.14
CA LYS A 308 14.07 -18.91 -14.81
C LYS A 308 12.59 -18.51 -14.76
N LEU A 309 12.34 -17.19 -14.76
CA LEU A 309 10.99 -16.64 -14.80
C LEU A 309 10.30 -17.04 -16.12
N LEU A 310 9.23 -17.82 -16.02
CA LEU A 310 8.34 -18.14 -17.13
C LEU A 310 7.36 -16.98 -17.33
N ILE A 311 7.16 -16.55 -18.57
CA ILE A 311 6.41 -15.34 -18.92
C ILE A 311 5.31 -15.64 -19.94
N ASP A 312 4.16 -14.99 -19.78
CA ASP A 312 3.14 -14.86 -20.82
C ASP A 312 3.63 -13.77 -21.81
N PRO A 313 3.97 -14.11 -23.06
CA PRO A 313 4.58 -13.17 -24.00
C PRO A 313 3.66 -12.01 -24.38
N ASP A 314 2.33 -12.20 -24.33
CA ASP A 314 1.37 -11.19 -24.76
C ASP A 314 1.17 -10.10 -23.70
N ASP A 315 1.15 -10.50 -22.42
CA ASP A 315 0.86 -9.59 -21.32
C ASP A 315 2.08 -9.07 -20.57
N ILE A 316 3.23 -9.74 -20.65
CA ILE A 316 4.47 -9.26 -20.01
C ILE A 316 4.89 -7.87 -20.51
N LYS A 317 4.44 -7.48 -21.70
CA LYS A 317 4.65 -6.13 -22.26
C LYS A 317 4.17 -5.02 -21.31
N TRP A 318 3.14 -5.28 -20.49
CA TRP A 318 2.65 -4.31 -19.50
C TRP A 318 3.69 -3.99 -18.43
N LEU A 319 4.46 -4.97 -17.97
CA LEU A 319 5.58 -4.73 -17.05
C LEU A 319 6.62 -3.82 -17.70
N SER A 320 7.00 -4.10 -18.96
CA SER A 320 7.98 -3.28 -19.69
C SER A 320 7.47 -1.88 -20.04
N ASN A 321 6.16 -1.71 -20.28
CA ASN A 321 5.59 -0.40 -20.56
C ASN A 321 5.58 0.44 -19.29
N VAL A 322 5.12 -0.13 -18.18
CA VAL A 322 5.07 0.55 -16.88
C VAL A 322 6.47 0.94 -16.37
N SER A 323 7.51 0.15 -16.65
CA SER A 323 8.89 0.54 -16.29
C SER A 323 9.41 1.75 -17.07
N LYS A 324 8.82 2.07 -18.23
CA LYS A 324 9.18 3.22 -19.08
C LYS A 324 8.27 4.43 -18.89
N LEU A 325 7.36 4.36 -17.92
CA LEU A 325 6.39 5.40 -17.67
C LEU A 325 7.04 6.77 -17.42
N ASN A 326 6.37 7.83 -17.86
CA ASN A 326 6.69 9.22 -17.54
C ASN A 326 5.94 9.67 -16.28
N PRO A 327 6.62 9.82 -15.12
CA PRO A 327 5.92 10.22 -13.90
C PRO A 327 5.55 11.70 -13.87
N GLY A 328 6.13 12.51 -14.75
CA GLY A 328 5.82 13.93 -14.92
C GLY A 328 4.72 14.20 -15.95
N ALA A 329 3.98 13.16 -16.37
CA ALA A 329 2.87 13.31 -17.32
C ALA A 329 1.74 14.17 -16.72
N ASP A 330 1.29 15.16 -17.47
CA ASP A 330 0.14 16.01 -17.11
C ASP A 330 -1.15 15.55 -17.81
N CYS A 331 -1.04 14.69 -18.83
CA CYS A 331 -2.17 14.08 -19.51
C CYS A 331 -1.93 12.60 -19.87
N VAL A 332 -2.99 11.91 -20.31
CA VAL A 332 -2.93 10.47 -20.64
C VAL A 332 -1.97 10.18 -21.81
N ASN A 333 -1.90 11.09 -22.78
CA ASN A 333 -1.03 10.95 -23.95
C ASN A 333 0.46 11.04 -23.59
N GLU A 334 0.79 11.63 -22.45
CA GLU A 334 2.16 11.80 -21.97
C GLU A 334 2.60 10.66 -21.04
N LEU A 335 1.72 9.72 -20.68
CA LEU A 335 2.03 8.63 -19.74
C LEU A 335 3.17 7.74 -20.23
N TYR A 336 3.21 7.51 -21.55
CA TYR A 336 4.21 6.69 -22.21
C TYR A 336 4.77 7.45 -23.41
N ASN A 337 6.09 7.58 -23.47
CA ASN A 337 6.79 8.30 -24.55
C ASN A 337 7.04 7.41 -25.79
N GLN A 338 6.36 6.26 -25.88
CA GLN A 338 6.53 5.27 -26.95
C GLN A 338 5.57 5.58 -28.10
N ASP A 339 5.98 5.25 -29.33
CA ASP A 339 5.14 5.36 -30.53
C ASP A 339 5.06 3.99 -31.26
N PRO A 340 3.86 3.37 -31.36
CA PRO A 340 2.59 3.83 -30.79
C PRO A 340 2.59 3.74 -29.26
N SER A 341 1.76 4.57 -28.62
CA SER A 341 1.65 4.58 -27.16
C SER A 341 0.86 3.36 -26.66
N PRO A 342 1.29 2.68 -25.58
CA PRO A 342 0.56 1.57 -24.97
C PRO A 342 -0.90 1.88 -24.60
N VAL A 343 -1.25 3.15 -24.37
CA VAL A 343 -2.66 3.54 -24.09
C VAL A 343 -3.52 3.56 -25.36
N ASP A 344 -2.93 3.57 -26.54
CA ASP A 344 -3.66 3.55 -27.81
C ASP A 344 -3.77 2.14 -28.42
N GLU A 345 -3.03 1.17 -27.86
CA GLU A 345 -3.08 -0.22 -28.28
C GLU A 345 -4.34 -0.95 -27.77
N PRO A 346 -4.86 -1.93 -28.54
CA PRO A 346 -5.88 -2.86 -28.04
C PRO A 346 -5.42 -3.57 -26.76
N GLY A 347 -6.34 -3.75 -25.81
CA GLY A 347 -6.06 -4.30 -24.49
C GLY A 347 -5.79 -3.23 -23.43
N SER A 348 -5.63 -1.96 -23.81
CA SER A 348 -5.56 -0.84 -22.86
C SER A 348 -6.97 -0.40 -22.46
N VAL A 349 -7.14 0.04 -21.21
CA VAL A 349 -8.44 0.54 -20.74
C VAL A 349 -8.83 1.83 -21.45
N TRP A 350 -7.84 2.66 -21.78
CA TRP A 350 -8.09 3.90 -22.50
C TRP A 350 -8.66 3.64 -23.89
N LYS A 351 -8.04 2.73 -24.65
CA LYS A 351 -8.48 2.38 -26.00
C LYS A 351 -9.81 1.64 -26.00
N ASP A 352 -9.93 0.59 -25.18
CA ASP A 352 -11.03 -0.37 -25.26
C ASP A 352 -12.30 0.10 -24.54
N ILE A 353 -12.18 1.03 -23.58
CA ILE A 353 -13.32 1.48 -22.77
C ILE A 353 -13.55 2.97 -22.89
N VAL A 354 -12.50 3.80 -22.82
CA VAL A 354 -12.66 5.26 -22.77
C VAL A 354 -12.93 5.85 -24.15
N LEU A 355 -12.23 5.34 -25.17
CA LEU A 355 -12.39 5.73 -26.57
C LEU A 355 -13.44 4.91 -27.32
N ASP A 356 -14.12 3.97 -26.65
CA ASP A 356 -15.16 3.14 -27.27
C ASP A 356 -16.33 4.01 -27.81
N PRO A 357 -16.71 3.87 -29.09
CA PRO A 357 -17.78 4.68 -29.70
C PRO A 357 -19.15 4.55 -29.03
N SER A 358 -19.43 3.44 -28.35
CA SER A 358 -20.68 3.19 -27.61
C SER A 358 -20.73 3.92 -26.26
N ARG A 359 -19.58 4.37 -25.73
CA ARG A 359 -19.48 4.96 -24.40
C ARG A 359 -20.41 6.15 -24.15
N PRO A 360 -20.58 7.12 -25.09
CA PRO A 360 -21.50 8.24 -24.88
C PRO A 360 -22.96 7.78 -24.67
N THR A 361 -23.41 6.79 -25.44
CA THR A 361 -24.75 6.20 -25.30
C THR A 361 -24.92 5.54 -23.94
N ILE A 362 -23.95 4.71 -23.52
CA ILE A 362 -23.97 4.05 -22.20
C ILE A 362 -24.00 5.09 -21.06
N GLN A 363 -23.22 6.17 -21.17
CA GLN A 363 -23.21 7.24 -20.17
C GLN A 363 -24.54 8.00 -20.12
N PHE A 364 -25.17 8.23 -21.27
CA PHE A 364 -26.49 8.85 -21.34
C PHE A 364 -27.55 7.98 -20.65
N GLU A 365 -27.59 6.69 -20.95
CA GLU A 365 -28.51 5.73 -20.33
C GLU A 365 -28.30 5.63 -18.82
N LEU A 366 -27.04 5.59 -18.37
CA LEU A 366 -26.70 5.58 -16.95
C LEU A 366 -27.18 6.86 -16.26
N LYS A 367 -26.92 8.03 -16.86
CA LYS A 367 -27.37 9.32 -16.33
C LYS A 367 -28.90 9.38 -16.24
N ALA A 368 -29.61 8.96 -17.29
CA ALA A 368 -31.07 8.93 -17.31
C ALA A 368 -31.64 7.95 -16.27
N SER A 369 -30.96 6.84 -16.00
CA SER A 369 -31.33 5.87 -14.98
C SER A 369 -31.14 6.41 -13.56
N ILE A 370 -29.99 7.06 -13.30
CA ILE A 370 -29.72 7.72 -12.01
C ILE A 370 -30.76 8.81 -11.74
N GLN A 371 -31.03 9.68 -12.73
CA GLN A 371 -32.01 10.76 -12.59
C GLN A 371 -33.42 10.25 -12.27
N ARG A 372 -33.83 9.15 -12.91
CA ARG A 372 -35.12 8.50 -12.59
C ARG A 372 -35.16 8.03 -11.14
N ILE A 373 -34.12 7.33 -10.68
CA ILE A 373 -34.04 6.83 -9.30
C ILE A 373 -34.09 8.00 -8.31
N GLU A 374 -33.28 9.05 -8.52
CA GLU A 374 -33.24 10.23 -7.64
C GLU A 374 -34.60 10.93 -7.57
N THR A 375 -35.31 11.05 -8.70
CA THR A 375 -36.64 11.67 -8.76
C THR A 375 -37.70 10.84 -8.01
N THR A 376 -37.66 9.50 -8.13
CA THR A 376 -38.54 8.58 -7.40
C THR A 376 -38.28 8.59 -5.89
N THR A 377 -37.02 8.73 -5.48
CA THR A 377 -36.65 8.76 -4.05
C THR A 377 -37.13 10.05 -3.37
N LEU A 378 -37.04 11.19 -4.08
CA LEU A 378 -37.54 12.48 -3.60
C LEU A 378 -39.06 12.49 -3.46
N THR A 379 -39.81 11.93 -4.42
CA THR A 379 -41.28 11.84 -4.34
C THR A 379 -41.77 10.93 -3.22
N THR A 380 -41.05 9.86 -2.90
CA THR A 380 -41.42 8.95 -1.80
C THR A 380 -41.19 9.59 -0.43
N THR A 381 -40.18 10.45 -0.29
CA THR A 381 -39.89 11.15 0.97
C THR A 381 -40.90 12.26 1.26
N SER A 382 -41.44 12.91 0.21
CA SER A 382 -42.48 13.94 0.32
C SER A 382 -43.89 13.43 0.64
N ILE A 383 -44.13 12.12 0.59
CA ILE A 383 -45.44 11.51 0.90
C ILE A 383 -45.50 11.03 2.37
N VAL A 384 -44.36 10.98 3.07
CA VAL A 384 -44.24 10.47 4.46
C VAL A 384 -44.05 11.60 5.49
N THR A 385 -44.13 12.87 5.06
CA THR A 385 -44.24 14.06 5.91
C THR A 385 -45.58 14.72 5.69
#